data_AF-A0A3M1VQ27-F1
#
_entry.id   AF-A0A3M1VQ27-F1
#
_cell.length_a   1.000
_cell.length_b   1.000
_cell.length_c   1.000
_cell.angle_alpha   90.00
_cell.angle_beta   90.00
_cell.angle_gamma   90.00
#
_symmetry.space_group_name_H-M   'P 1'
#
loop_
_entity.id
_entity.type
_entity.pdbx_description
1 polymer ?
#
loop_
_entity_poly.entity_id
_entity_poly.type
_entity_poly.pdbx_seq_one_letter_code
_entity_poly.pdbx_strand_id
1 'polypeptide(L)'
;MSETASSENNDFQHTPERLSGRIIAFNKGYRVNRSQYLQETSPQKRKIMQEELAGLIIELAKKGESIYLEGLGVMYPEDCERCCTYTFQQKAMIRVEDLRTLKFEKAGELTQLTRERFPRLIETNRLADMLYLRLPLSLQFSWDHIDVRRYLRGMFKDIKYEVIVQGYSNQLEEVGCFYSLHNRQGNSFSDWFAGADIFLTTSWSDLLRIKKKKIINQPVLRNAWEIFEVAYGKPLKTFKVDLNNELRELGYGDINLSESSGINSEINLAVFQKPGSVSGSEENLLYVSDGVRLAAFNHSQRVTAGNEFVLQLPVTELKQIPAVNPDTLAARMFTMAWILMQSSRSKTVAIGAGLSSETPIVPSCKSKINTVFVNDFYLLPAEQLSDTGTFKYLALIGITADEARIASQYSPRHLRAILKHRGLDQITRPLRSSIVKKSVFTKVASVYQDSLG
;
A
#
# COMPACT_ATOMS: atom_id res chain seq x y z
N MET A 1 1.32 -30.98 97.08
CA MET A 1 1.22 -31.99 96.00
C MET A 1 1.99 -31.44 94.81
N SER A 2 3.11 -32.11 94.49
CA SER A 2 4.06 -31.99 93.35
C SER A 2 4.53 -30.57 92.94
N GLU A 3 5.76 -30.14 93.25
CA GLU A 3 7.05 -30.43 92.56
C GLU A 3 7.09 -29.83 91.13
N THR A 4 8.08 -29.10 90.61
CA THR A 4 9.55 -28.91 90.81
C THR A 4 9.98 -27.69 89.94
N ALA A 5 10.99 -26.87 90.31
CA ALA A 5 12.40 -26.82 89.81
C ALA A 5 12.55 -26.88 88.25
N SER A 6 13.46 -26.23 87.51
CA SER A 6 14.84 -25.70 87.65
C SER A 6 15.17 -24.98 86.31
N SER A 7 15.74 -23.78 86.23
CA SER A 7 17.18 -23.42 86.11
C SER A 7 18.05 -24.14 85.05
N GLU A 8 18.93 -23.33 84.44
CA GLU A 8 20.18 -23.60 83.68
C GLU A 8 20.08 -23.82 82.15
N ASN A 9 20.52 -22.84 81.34
CA ASN A 9 21.89 -22.44 80.94
C ASN A 9 22.55 -23.38 79.92
N ASN A 10 22.82 -22.85 78.72
CA ASN A 10 24.13 -22.97 78.09
C ASN A 10 24.26 -21.97 76.92
N ASP A 11 25.19 -21.04 77.08
CA ASP A 11 25.82 -20.29 76.02
C ASP A 11 26.52 -21.24 75.04
N PHE A 12 26.35 -21.02 73.73
CA PHE A 12 27.46 -21.15 72.79
C PHE A 12 27.20 -20.29 71.56
N GLN A 13 28.12 -19.36 71.34
CA GLN A 13 28.27 -18.59 70.10
C GLN A 13 28.43 -19.55 68.91
N HIS A 14 27.69 -19.32 67.83
CA HIS A 14 28.17 -19.49 66.44
C HIS A 14 27.16 -18.87 65.47
N THR A 15 27.62 -17.86 64.72
CA THR A 15 26.95 -17.29 63.54
C THR A 15 26.68 -18.34 62.47
N PRO A 16 25.51 -18.33 61.80
CA PRO A 16 25.38 -18.86 60.44
C PRO A 16 25.38 -17.69 59.44
N GLU A 17 26.45 -17.67 58.64
CA GLU A 17 26.50 -16.94 57.38
C GLU A 17 25.36 -17.35 56.44
N ARG A 18 24.90 -16.35 55.66
CA ARG A 18 24.45 -16.46 54.26
C ARG A 18 23.50 -17.61 53.92
N LEU A 19 22.27 -17.25 53.56
CA LEU A 19 21.61 -17.64 52.30
C LEU A 19 20.32 -16.81 52.08
N SER A 20 20.43 -15.48 52.17
CA SER A 20 19.45 -14.57 51.58
C SER A 20 19.97 -14.11 50.21
N GLY A 21 19.67 -14.86 49.17
CA GLY A 21 20.11 -14.45 47.84
C GLY A 21 19.65 -15.39 46.73
N ARG A 22 18.89 -14.81 45.80
CA ARG A 22 18.59 -15.29 44.44
C ARG A 22 17.41 -16.25 44.29
N ILE A 23 16.21 -15.71 44.41
CA ILE A 23 15.13 -16.10 43.50
C ILE A 23 14.50 -14.82 42.93
N ILE A 24 14.49 -14.74 41.59
CA ILE A 24 13.79 -13.79 40.69
C ILE A 24 14.38 -12.38 40.53
N ALA A 25 15.47 -12.30 39.75
CA ALA A 25 15.82 -11.12 38.96
C ALA A 25 16.02 -11.53 37.48
N PHE A 26 15.02 -12.16 36.86
CA PHE A 26 15.00 -12.42 35.42
C PHE A 26 14.04 -11.44 34.73
N ASN A 27 14.42 -10.16 34.66
CA ASN A 27 13.81 -9.20 33.74
C ASN A 27 14.68 -7.94 33.52
N LYS A 28 16.02 -8.08 33.54
CA LYS A 28 16.87 -7.08 32.88
C LYS A 28 16.82 -7.37 31.38
N GLY A 29 15.82 -6.80 30.71
CA GLY A 29 15.69 -6.86 29.27
C GLY A 29 16.99 -6.38 28.63
N TYR A 30 17.67 -7.26 27.90
CA TYR A 30 18.77 -6.89 27.03
C TYR A 30 18.25 -5.84 26.05
N ARG A 31 18.58 -4.57 26.30
CA ARG A 31 18.33 -3.47 25.36
C ARG A 31 19.27 -3.67 24.18
N VAL A 32 18.86 -4.50 23.22
CA VAL A 32 19.58 -4.61 21.94
C VAL A 32 19.61 -3.23 21.29
N ASN A 33 20.81 -2.66 21.19
CA ASN A 33 21.07 -1.41 20.50
C ASN A 33 21.19 -1.69 19.00
N ARG A 34 20.56 -0.85 18.17
CA ARG A 34 20.55 -1.00 16.70
C ARG A 34 21.96 -1.02 16.13
N SER A 35 22.83 -0.11 16.59
CA SER A 35 24.22 -0.03 16.14
C SER A 35 25.00 -1.31 16.47
N GLN A 36 24.76 -1.87 17.66
CA GLN A 36 25.40 -3.08 18.11
C GLN A 36 25.01 -4.29 17.23
N TYR A 37 23.72 -4.47 16.92
CA TYR A 37 23.28 -5.56 16.03
C TYR A 37 23.85 -5.44 14.61
N LEU A 38 23.89 -4.22 14.06
CA LEU A 38 24.40 -3.97 12.70
C LEU A 38 25.91 -4.25 12.59
N GLN A 39 26.66 -4.02 13.67
CA GLN A 39 28.10 -4.30 13.76
C GLN A 39 28.39 -5.79 13.97
N GLU A 40 27.57 -6.48 14.76
CA GLU A 40 27.74 -7.90 15.09
C GLU A 40 27.33 -8.84 13.94
N THR A 41 26.65 -8.33 12.90
CA THR A 41 26.12 -9.14 11.80
C THR A 41 26.65 -8.66 10.45
N SER A 42 27.13 -9.58 9.60
CA SER A 42 27.49 -9.21 8.23
C SER A 42 26.22 -9.03 7.37
N PRO A 43 26.27 -8.23 6.29
CA PRO A 43 25.14 -8.06 5.37
C PRO A 43 24.61 -9.39 4.82
N GLN A 44 25.50 -10.33 4.52
CA GLN A 44 25.12 -11.65 4.01
C GLN A 44 24.39 -12.48 5.07
N LYS A 45 24.85 -12.46 6.33
CA LYS A 45 24.15 -13.12 7.45
C LYS A 45 22.75 -12.53 7.64
N ARG A 46 22.63 -11.20 7.57
CA ARG A 46 21.32 -10.52 7.68
C ARG A 46 20.35 -10.96 6.60
N LYS A 47 20.82 -11.02 5.35
CA LYS A 47 20.01 -11.45 4.21
C LYS A 47 19.50 -12.88 4.39
N ILE A 48 20.36 -13.83 4.74
CA ILE A 48 19.97 -15.22 5.02
C ILE A 48 18.92 -15.27 6.13
N MET A 49 19.14 -14.56 7.24
CA MET A 49 18.18 -14.52 8.35
C MET A 49 16.82 -13.94 7.94
N GLN A 50 16.81 -12.90 7.10
CA GLN A 50 15.58 -12.27 6.59
C GLN A 50 14.81 -13.23 5.67
N GLU A 51 15.51 -13.91 4.75
CA GLU A 51 14.93 -14.91 3.84
C GLU A 51 14.34 -16.10 4.61
N GLU A 52 15.10 -16.68 5.56
CA GLU A 52 14.65 -17.80 6.38
C GLU A 52 13.46 -17.43 7.28
N LEU A 53 13.50 -16.23 7.87
CA LEU A 53 12.39 -15.72 8.66
C LEU A 53 11.14 -15.48 7.82
N ALA A 54 11.28 -14.89 6.63
CA ALA A 54 10.15 -14.69 5.73
C ALA A 54 9.52 -16.02 5.31
N GLY A 55 10.34 -17.01 4.95
CA GLY A 55 9.89 -18.36 4.65
C GLY A 55 9.19 -19.03 5.84
N LEU A 56 9.68 -18.83 7.06
CA LEU A 56 9.04 -19.31 8.28
C LEU A 56 7.70 -18.62 8.54
N ILE A 57 7.63 -17.29 8.41
CA ILE A 57 6.39 -16.53 8.55
C ILE A 57 5.33 -17.04 7.57
N ILE A 58 5.69 -17.25 6.30
CA ILE A 58 4.80 -17.77 5.27
C ILE A 58 4.30 -19.18 5.64
N GLU A 59 5.17 -20.07 6.11
CA GLU A 59 4.74 -21.41 6.53
C GLU A 59 3.75 -21.37 7.70
N LEU A 60 4.02 -20.55 8.72
CA LEU A 60 3.13 -20.41 9.87
C LEU A 60 1.77 -19.82 9.44
N ALA A 61 1.79 -18.85 8.51
CA ALA A 61 0.58 -18.30 7.92
C ALA A 61 -0.24 -19.37 7.18
N LYS A 62 0.40 -20.26 6.41
CA LYS A 62 -0.26 -21.41 5.76
C LYS A 62 -0.94 -22.35 6.76
N LYS A 63 -0.37 -22.49 7.97
CA LYS A 63 -0.95 -23.28 9.08
C LYS A 63 -2.06 -22.55 9.84
N GLY A 64 -2.36 -21.30 9.49
CA GLY A 64 -3.35 -20.48 10.19
C GLY A 64 -2.83 -19.91 11.51
N GLU A 65 -1.50 -19.85 11.69
CA GLU A 65 -0.87 -19.34 12.91
C GLU A 65 -0.57 -17.86 12.81
N SER A 66 -0.76 -17.14 13.92
CA SER A 66 -0.44 -15.71 14.04
C SER A 66 0.94 -15.55 14.67
N ILE A 67 1.65 -14.47 14.37
CA ILE A 67 3.04 -14.27 14.78
C ILE A 67 3.15 -12.91 15.45
N TYR A 68 3.63 -12.91 16.69
CA TYR A 68 3.92 -11.68 17.41
C TYR A 68 5.35 -11.20 17.09
N LEU A 69 5.43 -10.00 16.53
CA LEU A 69 6.68 -9.28 16.29
C LEU A 69 6.93 -8.35 17.48
N GLU A 70 7.78 -8.78 18.41
CA GLU A 70 7.97 -8.12 19.71
C GLU A 70 8.20 -6.60 19.60
N GLY A 71 7.28 -5.83 20.19
CA GLY A 71 7.33 -4.37 20.23
C GLY A 71 6.90 -3.66 18.94
N LEU A 72 6.46 -4.40 17.93
CA LEU A 72 5.96 -3.90 16.64
C LEU A 72 4.46 -4.20 16.46
N GLY A 73 4.07 -5.48 16.49
CA GLY A 73 2.67 -5.88 16.32
C GLY A 73 2.49 -7.36 16.01
N VAL A 74 1.30 -7.73 15.53
CA VAL A 74 0.94 -9.10 15.16
C VAL A 74 0.73 -9.20 13.66
N MET A 75 1.36 -10.20 13.05
CA MET A 75 1.03 -10.66 11.72
C MET A 75 0.07 -11.84 11.83
N TYR A 76 -1.01 -11.84 11.07
CA TYR A 76 -1.99 -12.92 11.10
C TYR A 76 -2.51 -13.23 9.71
N PRO A 77 -2.81 -14.52 9.43
CA PRO A 77 -3.40 -14.91 8.17
C PRO A 77 -4.86 -14.44 8.11
N GLU A 78 -5.27 -14.01 6.92
CA GLU A 78 -6.65 -13.71 6.60
C GLU A 78 -7.06 -14.45 5.33
N ASP A 79 -8.21 -15.11 5.38
CA ASP A 79 -8.81 -15.72 4.21
C ASP A 79 -9.72 -14.69 3.53
N CYS A 80 -9.49 -14.44 2.24
CA CYS A 80 -10.26 -13.50 1.44
C CYS A 80 -10.71 -14.13 0.12
N GLU A 81 -11.87 -13.69 -0.37
CA GLU A 81 -12.37 -14.11 -1.67
C GLU A 81 -11.94 -13.10 -2.73
N ARG A 82 -11.36 -13.59 -3.83
CA ARG A 82 -10.95 -12.77 -4.97
C ARG A 82 -11.59 -13.29 -6.26
N CYS A 83 -12.23 -12.40 -6.99
CA CYS A 83 -12.64 -12.69 -8.37
C CYS A 83 -11.49 -12.32 -9.32
N CYS A 84 -10.99 -13.32 -10.04
CA CYS A 84 -9.89 -13.18 -10.98
C CYS A 84 -10.38 -13.45 -12.40
N THR A 85 -9.95 -12.61 -13.34
CA THR A 85 -10.23 -12.76 -14.76
C THR A 85 -8.92 -13.02 -15.49
N TYR A 86 -8.85 -14.15 -16.19
CA TYR A 86 -7.72 -14.52 -17.03
C TYR A 86 -8.16 -14.48 -18.49
N THR A 87 -7.39 -13.81 -19.33
CA THR A 87 -7.62 -13.74 -20.77
C THR A 87 -6.66 -14.70 -21.46
N PHE A 88 -7.19 -15.58 -22.31
CA PHE A 88 -6.39 -16.45 -23.18
C PHE A 88 -7.05 -16.50 -24.54
N GLN A 89 -6.35 -15.98 -25.56
CA GLN A 89 -6.89 -15.79 -26.90
C GLN A 89 -8.21 -14.99 -26.84
N GLN A 90 -9.30 -15.51 -27.40
CA GLN A 90 -10.63 -14.89 -27.41
C GLN A 90 -11.53 -15.38 -26.25
N LYS A 91 -10.97 -16.00 -25.21
CA LYS A 91 -11.72 -16.50 -24.05
C LYS A 91 -11.30 -15.77 -22.78
N ALA A 92 -12.29 -15.41 -21.99
CA ALA A 92 -12.12 -14.94 -20.62
C ALA A 92 -12.53 -16.05 -19.65
N MET A 93 -11.60 -16.46 -18.78
CA MET A 93 -11.88 -17.34 -17.65
C MET A 93 -12.05 -16.48 -16.40
N ILE A 94 -13.27 -16.45 -15.89
CA ILE A 94 -13.62 -15.85 -14.61
C ILE A 94 -13.57 -16.95 -13.57
N ARG A 95 -12.75 -16.77 -12.52
CA ARG A 95 -12.69 -17.69 -11.39
C ARG A 95 -12.77 -16.95 -10.06
N VAL A 96 -13.52 -17.52 -9.14
CA VAL A 96 -13.57 -17.08 -7.74
C VAL A 96 -12.60 -17.94 -6.94
N GLU A 97 -11.61 -17.29 -6.33
CA GLU A 97 -10.55 -17.90 -5.55
C GLU A 97 -10.69 -17.55 -4.07
N ASP A 98 -10.64 -18.56 -3.22
CA ASP A 98 -10.37 -18.36 -1.80
C ASP A 98 -8.85 -18.29 -1.65
N LEU A 99 -8.35 -17.14 -1.25
CA LEU A 99 -6.94 -16.88 -1.01
C LEU A 99 -6.71 -16.71 0.49
N ARG A 100 -5.52 -17.12 0.94
CA ARG A 100 -4.97 -16.70 2.23
C ARG A 100 -3.93 -15.64 2.00
N THR A 101 -4.04 -14.55 2.73
CA THR A 101 -3.10 -13.42 2.71
C THR A 101 -2.61 -13.13 4.13
N LEU A 102 -1.62 -12.25 4.27
CA LEU A 102 -1.18 -11.75 5.57
C LEU A 102 -1.72 -10.34 5.83
N LYS A 103 -2.20 -10.13 7.05
CA LYS A 103 -2.52 -8.83 7.62
C LYS A 103 -1.59 -8.51 8.78
N PHE A 104 -1.51 -7.23 9.12
CA PHE A 104 -0.75 -6.74 10.25
C PHE A 104 -1.63 -5.85 11.12
N GLU A 105 -1.45 -6.00 12.43
CA GLU A 105 -2.02 -5.11 13.43
C GLU A 105 -0.94 -4.66 14.40
N LYS A 106 -0.80 -3.35 14.54
CA LYS A 106 0.15 -2.75 15.45
C LYS A 106 -0.24 -3.07 16.90
N ALA A 107 0.72 -3.60 17.65
CA ALA A 107 0.59 -3.90 19.08
C ALA A 107 1.95 -3.68 19.74
N GLY A 108 1.98 -2.81 20.74
CA GLY A 108 3.23 -2.49 21.46
C GLY A 108 3.61 -3.57 22.46
N GLU A 109 2.62 -4.22 23.05
CA GLU A 109 2.79 -5.22 24.10
C GLU A 109 1.84 -6.41 23.87
N LEU A 110 2.24 -7.59 24.31
CA LEU A 110 1.44 -8.81 24.20
C LEU A 110 0.11 -8.71 24.98
N THR A 111 0.10 -7.94 26.06
CA THR A 111 -1.07 -7.66 26.91
C THR A 111 -2.20 -6.93 26.17
N GLN A 112 -1.88 -6.24 25.08
CA GLN A 112 -2.86 -5.55 24.24
C GLN A 112 -3.61 -6.50 23.31
N LEU A 113 -3.15 -7.75 23.19
CA LEU A 113 -3.73 -8.75 22.28
C LEU A 113 -4.72 -9.63 23.02
N THR A 114 -5.93 -9.74 22.50
CA THR A 114 -6.91 -10.69 23.02
C THR A 114 -6.56 -12.09 22.52
N ARG A 115 -6.26 -13.02 23.45
CA ARG A 115 -5.95 -14.42 23.13
C ARG A 115 -7.08 -15.11 22.37
N GLU A 116 -8.32 -14.68 22.59
CA GLU A 116 -9.50 -15.15 21.86
C GLU A 116 -9.41 -14.86 20.36
N ARG A 117 -8.84 -13.70 19.98
CA ARG A 117 -8.68 -13.31 18.58
C ARG A 117 -7.50 -14.00 17.90
N PHE A 118 -6.45 -14.31 18.66
CA PHE A 118 -5.25 -14.97 18.17
C PHE A 118 -4.96 -16.26 18.95
N PRO A 119 -5.80 -17.31 18.84
CA PRO A 119 -5.70 -18.52 19.66
C PRO A 119 -4.43 -19.35 19.37
N ARG A 120 -3.81 -19.15 18.20
CA ARG A 120 -2.56 -19.81 17.77
C ARG A 120 -1.44 -18.79 17.56
N LEU A 121 -1.24 -17.91 18.55
CA LEU A 121 -0.19 -16.91 18.51
C LEU A 121 1.18 -17.54 18.83
N ILE A 122 2.13 -17.37 17.90
CA ILE A 122 3.53 -17.73 18.05
C ILE A 122 4.29 -16.50 18.55
N GLU A 123 4.81 -16.61 19.77
CA GLU A 123 5.67 -15.58 20.37
C GLU A 123 7.08 -15.61 19.79
N THR A 124 7.78 -14.47 19.85
CA THR A 124 9.16 -14.29 19.35
C THR A 124 10.15 -15.34 19.86
N ASN A 125 10.00 -15.81 21.11
CA ASN A 125 10.89 -16.83 21.65
C ASN A 125 10.75 -18.15 20.88
N ARG A 126 9.52 -18.61 20.68
CA ARG A 126 9.23 -19.83 19.91
C ARG A 126 9.57 -19.65 18.43
N LEU A 127 9.33 -18.46 17.88
CA LEU A 127 9.72 -18.12 16.51
C LEU A 127 11.25 -18.22 16.33
N ALA A 128 12.03 -17.75 17.30
CA ALA A 128 13.50 -17.85 17.29
C ALA A 128 13.96 -19.30 17.29
N ASP A 129 13.36 -20.15 18.13
CA ASP A 129 13.70 -21.57 18.20
C ASP A 129 13.40 -22.30 16.89
N MET A 130 12.25 -21.99 16.27
CA MET A 130 11.88 -22.53 14.96
C MET A 130 12.80 -22.02 13.84
N LEU A 131 13.21 -20.75 13.89
CA LEU A 131 14.10 -20.15 12.92
C LEU A 131 15.51 -20.75 13.01
N TYR A 132 16.04 -20.95 14.22
CA TYR A 132 17.36 -21.56 14.43
C TYR A 132 17.50 -22.89 13.69
N LEU A 133 16.48 -23.75 13.77
CA LEU A 133 16.45 -25.06 13.11
C LEU A 133 16.46 -24.99 11.58
N ARG A 134 16.16 -23.82 10.99
CA ARG A 134 16.20 -23.60 9.53
C ARG A 134 17.51 -23.05 9.03
N LEU A 135 18.32 -22.47 9.90
CA LEU A 135 19.53 -21.79 9.47
C LEU A 135 20.52 -22.79 8.88
N PRO A 136 21.34 -22.39 7.89
CA PRO A 136 22.47 -23.19 7.43
C PRO A 136 23.36 -23.63 8.59
N LEU A 137 23.92 -24.83 8.52
CA LEU A 137 24.78 -25.40 9.57
C LEU A 137 25.93 -24.45 9.95
N SER A 138 26.50 -23.73 8.98
CA SER A 138 27.55 -22.73 9.23
C SER A 138 27.11 -21.62 10.19
N LEU A 139 25.84 -21.21 10.16
CA LEU A 139 25.28 -20.26 11.12
C LEU A 139 24.95 -20.95 12.44
N GLN A 140 24.37 -22.15 12.43
CA GLN A 140 24.05 -22.91 13.65
C GLN A 140 25.29 -23.21 14.50
N PHE A 141 26.46 -23.38 13.89
CA PHE A 141 27.73 -23.56 14.62
C PHE A 141 28.27 -22.27 15.24
N SER A 142 27.92 -21.10 14.66
CA SER A 142 28.44 -19.81 15.12
C SER A 142 27.51 -19.08 16.07
N TRP A 143 26.20 -19.37 16.01
CA TRP A 143 25.15 -18.75 16.80
C TRP A 143 24.42 -19.80 17.62
N ASP A 144 24.00 -19.44 18.83
CA ASP A 144 23.06 -20.22 19.60
C ASP A 144 21.61 -19.68 19.48
N HIS A 145 20.67 -20.31 20.19
CA HIS A 145 19.28 -19.86 20.24
C HIS A 145 19.13 -18.44 20.80
N ILE A 146 20.01 -18.02 21.72
CA ILE A 146 19.99 -16.69 22.35
C ILE A 146 20.41 -15.64 21.32
N ASP A 147 21.41 -15.94 20.50
CA ASP A 147 21.86 -15.10 19.40
C ASP A 147 20.76 -14.89 18.35
N VAL A 148 20.07 -15.96 17.92
CA VAL A 148 18.94 -15.84 16.98
C VAL A 148 17.81 -15.00 17.58
N ARG A 149 17.47 -15.21 18.85
CA ARG A 149 16.45 -14.42 19.53
C ARG A 149 16.85 -12.94 19.64
N ARG A 150 18.11 -12.67 19.99
CA ARG A 150 18.67 -11.32 20.05
C ARG A 150 18.62 -10.65 18.68
N TYR A 151 18.95 -11.39 17.63
CA TYR A 151 18.86 -10.95 16.24
C TYR A 151 17.42 -10.56 15.87
N LEU A 152 16.44 -11.45 16.10
CA LEU A 152 15.04 -11.17 15.76
C LEU A 152 14.51 -9.92 16.45
N ARG A 153 14.81 -9.76 17.74
CA ARG A 153 14.44 -8.53 18.49
C ARG A 153 15.12 -7.29 17.92
N GLY A 154 16.38 -7.39 17.53
CA GLY A 154 17.12 -6.31 16.86
C GLY A 154 16.46 -5.92 15.53
N MET A 155 16.13 -6.90 14.71
CA MET A 155 15.50 -6.72 13.40
C MET A 155 14.08 -6.13 13.53
N PHE A 156 13.23 -6.60 14.45
CA PHE A 156 11.90 -6.00 14.66
C PHE A 156 11.98 -4.56 15.15
N LYS A 157 12.97 -4.23 15.99
CA LYS A 157 13.26 -2.84 16.36
C LYS A 157 13.74 -2.01 15.17
N ASP A 158 14.52 -2.59 14.28
CA ASP A 158 15.01 -1.93 13.07
C ASP A 158 13.87 -1.64 12.09
N ILE A 159 12.99 -2.63 11.82
CA ILE A 159 11.76 -2.44 11.05
C ILE A 159 10.91 -1.34 11.66
N LYS A 160 10.68 -1.38 12.99
CA LYS A 160 9.94 -0.34 13.72
C LYS A 160 10.59 1.03 13.52
N TYR A 161 11.92 1.11 13.60
CA TYR A 161 12.66 2.35 13.40
C TYR A 161 12.51 2.87 11.97
N GLU A 162 12.76 2.04 10.96
CA GLU A 162 12.61 2.39 9.54
C GLU A 162 11.20 2.87 9.21
N VAL A 163 10.18 2.14 9.66
CA VAL A 163 8.78 2.52 9.45
C VAL A 163 8.45 3.88 10.08
N ILE A 164 8.98 4.19 11.27
CA ILE A 164 8.74 5.48 11.95
C ILE A 164 9.61 6.62 11.40
N VAL A 165 10.83 6.31 10.97
CA VAL A 165 11.83 7.33 10.58
C VAL A 165 11.88 7.57 9.08
N GLN A 166 11.59 6.57 8.27
CA GLN A 166 11.57 6.60 6.80
C GLN A 166 10.15 6.48 6.22
N GLY A 167 9.19 5.97 6.99
CA GLY A 167 7.79 5.80 6.57
C GLY A 167 7.49 4.44 5.94
N TYR A 168 8.50 3.60 5.72
CA TYR A 168 8.35 2.23 5.23
C TYR A 168 9.53 1.34 5.64
N SER A 169 9.38 0.02 5.48
CA SER A 169 10.47 -0.96 5.61
C SER A 169 10.25 -2.15 4.68
N ASN A 170 11.32 -2.58 4.02
CA ASN A 170 11.35 -3.72 3.10
C ASN A 170 12.13 -4.93 3.67
N GLN A 171 12.48 -4.93 4.96
CA GLN A 171 13.31 -6.02 5.51
C GLN A 171 12.68 -7.41 5.42
N LEU A 172 11.36 -7.48 5.22
CA LEU A 172 10.60 -8.72 5.02
C LEU A 172 9.87 -8.72 3.67
N GLU A 173 10.53 -8.26 2.60
CA GLU A 173 9.91 -8.04 1.27
C GLU A 173 9.15 -9.25 0.71
N GLU A 174 9.64 -10.46 0.97
CA GLU A 174 9.01 -11.73 0.58
C GLU A 174 7.63 -11.94 1.24
N VAL A 175 7.44 -11.34 2.43
CA VAL A 175 6.16 -11.32 3.13
C VAL A 175 5.33 -10.09 2.75
N GLY A 176 6.00 -8.94 2.64
CA GLY A 176 5.41 -7.66 2.26
C GLY A 176 6.27 -6.46 2.65
N CYS A 177 5.73 -5.28 2.39
CA CYS A 177 6.34 -4.01 2.81
C CYS A 177 5.51 -3.38 3.92
N PHE A 178 6.17 -2.99 5.00
CA PHE A 178 5.55 -2.20 6.06
C PHE A 178 5.53 -0.73 5.68
N TYR A 179 4.45 -0.05 5.99
CA TYR A 179 4.26 1.38 5.78
C TYR A 179 3.76 2.03 7.04
N SER A 180 4.04 3.31 7.20
CA SER A 180 3.49 4.15 8.27
C SER A 180 2.95 5.45 7.72
N LEU A 181 1.74 5.78 8.19
CA LEU A 181 1.19 7.11 8.08
C LEU A 181 1.05 7.67 9.49
N HIS A 182 1.70 8.80 9.76
CA HIS A 182 1.58 9.41 11.06
C HIS A 182 1.54 10.93 10.94
N ASN A 183 0.92 11.56 11.93
CA ASN A 183 1.22 12.93 12.30
C ASN A 183 2.29 12.82 13.38
N ARG A 184 3.55 13.28 13.16
CA ARG A 184 4.55 13.33 14.26
C ARG A 184 4.11 14.32 15.33
N GLN A 185 3.20 13.89 16.19
CA GLN A 185 2.82 14.57 17.41
C GLN A 185 3.70 14.00 18.52
N GLY A 186 4.31 14.88 19.32
CA GLY A 186 5.22 14.50 20.41
C GLY A 186 6.70 14.62 20.08
N ASN A 187 7.52 14.51 21.13
CA ASN A 187 8.95 14.81 21.09
C ASN A 187 9.84 13.56 21.17
N SER A 188 9.26 12.39 21.47
CA SER A 188 9.99 11.13 21.61
C SER A 188 9.66 10.14 20.50
N PHE A 189 10.57 9.18 20.27
CA PHE A 189 10.32 8.05 19.37
C PHE A 189 9.09 7.22 19.79
N SER A 190 8.84 7.13 21.10
CA SER A 190 7.68 6.43 21.64
C SER A 190 6.38 7.11 21.23
N ASP A 191 6.33 8.45 21.30
CA ASP A 191 5.16 9.24 20.86
C ASP A 191 4.93 9.06 19.37
N TRP A 192 6.00 9.09 18.57
CA TRP A 192 5.91 8.91 17.12
C TRP A 192 5.41 7.52 16.76
N PHE A 193 5.90 6.48 17.46
CA PHE A 193 5.37 5.14 17.30
C PHE A 193 3.91 5.05 17.73
N ALA A 194 3.53 5.61 18.88
CA ALA A 194 2.15 5.61 19.36
C ALA A 194 1.19 6.28 18.37
N GLY A 195 1.57 7.41 17.80
CA GLY A 195 0.79 8.15 16.80
C GLY A 195 0.82 7.61 15.37
N ALA A 196 1.59 6.54 15.10
CA ALA A 196 1.70 5.97 13.77
C ALA A 196 0.64 4.92 13.47
N ASP A 197 0.01 5.06 12.30
CA ASP A 197 -0.81 4.04 11.64
C ASP A 197 0.11 3.19 10.76
N ILE A 198 0.48 2.02 11.29
CA ILE A 198 1.40 1.09 10.65
C ILE A 198 0.61 -0.05 10.02
N PHE A 199 0.83 -0.31 8.74
CA PHE A 199 0.15 -1.35 7.98
C PHE A 199 1.13 -2.13 7.10
N LEU A 200 0.71 -3.32 6.67
CA LEU A 200 1.45 -4.19 5.77
C LEU A 200 0.77 -4.24 4.41
N THR A 201 1.52 -3.96 3.35
CA THR A 201 1.13 -4.36 2.00
C THR A 201 1.81 -5.68 1.70
N THR A 202 1.07 -6.77 1.79
CA THR A 202 1.59 -8.11 1.57
C THR A 202 1.92 -8.36 0.09
N SER A 203 3.02 -9.06 -0.14
CA SER A 203 3.42 -9.63 -1.44
C SER A 203 3.02 -11.10 -1.57
N TRP A 204 2.68 -11.74 -0.45
CA TRP A 204 2.34 -13.14 -0.36
C TRP A 204 0.84 -13.38 -0.38
N SER A 205 0.42 -14.38 -1.16
CA SER A 205 -0.91 -14.97 -1.08
C SER A 205 -0.85 -16.45 -1.44
N ASP A 206 -1.62 -17.28 -0.75
CA ASP A 206 -1.73 -18.73 -1.01
C ASP A 206 -3.13 -19.07 -1.51
N LEU A 207 -3.23 -19.85 -2.58
CA LEU A 207 -4.51 -20.29 -3.13
C LEU A 207 -5.03 -21.46 -2.31
N LEU A 208 -6.09 -21.25 -1.54
CA LEU A 208 -6.71 -22.31 -0.72
C LEU A 208 -7.64 -23.18 -1.55
N ARG A 209 -8.51 -22.54 -2.34
CA ARG A 209 -9.55 -23.22 -3.11
C ARG A 209 -10.00 -22.39 -4.29
N ILE A 210 -10.32 -23.07 -5.39
CA ILE A 210 -11.07 -22.48 -6.51
C ILE A 210 -12.54 -22.85 -6.33
N LYS A 211 -13.42 -21.86 -6.20
CA LYS A 211 -14.87 -22.06 -6.04
C LYS A 211 -15.55 -22.24 -7.39
N LYS A 212 -15.88 -21.13 -8.04
CA LYS A 212 -16.62 -21.10 -9.30
C LYS A 212 -15.66 -20.77 -10.44
N LYS A 213 -15.82 -21.48 -11.56
CA LYS A 213 -15.13 -21.19 -12.82
C LYS A 213 -16.17 -21.01 -13.91
N LYS A 214 -16.07 -19.91 -14.65
CA LYS A 214 -16.87 -19.67 -15.86
C LYS A 214 -15.91 -19.30 -16.98
N ILE A 215 -15.99 -20.03 -18.09
CA ILE A 215 -15.31 -19.64 -19.32
C ILE A 215 -16.37 -19.00 -20.21
N ILE A 216 -16.10 -17.79 -20.65
CA ILE A 216 -16.91 -17.08 -21.63
C ILE A 216 -16.02 -16.66 -22.78
N ASN A 217 -16.62 -16.46 -23.95
CA ASN A 217 -15.92 -15.72 -25.00
C ASN A 217 -15.70 -14.29 -24.49
N GLN A 218 -14.49 -13.78 -24.69
CA GLN A 218 -14.20 -12.41 -24.32
C GLN A 218 -15.09 -11.49 -25.16
N PRO A 219 -15.90 -10.63 -24.53
CA PRO A 219 -16.76 -9.73 -25.29
C PRO A 219 -15.88 -8.77 -26.08
N VAL A 220 -16.21 -8.59 -27.36
CA VAL A 220 -15.65 -7.53 -28.19
C VAL A 220 -16.52 -6.31 -27.96
N LEU A 221 -15.96 -5.31 -27.29
CA LEU A 221 -16.68 -4.11 -26.90
C LEU A 221 -16.79 -3.17 -28.10
N ARG A 222 -18.00 -2.64 -28.33
CA ARG A 222 -18.27 -1.65 -29.38
C ARG A 222 -17.63 -0.31 -29.05
N ASN A 223 -17.57 0.03 -27.77
CA ASN A 223 -16.89 1.21 -27.23
C ASN A 223 -16.34 0.90 -25.84
N ALA A 224 -15.50 1.79 -25.33
CA ALA A 224 -14.86 1.63 -24.03
C ALA A 224 -15.80 1.75 -22.83
N TRP A 225 -17.07 2.13 -22.96
CA TRP A 225 -17.98 2.27 -21.82
C TRP A 225 -19.14 1.28 -21.80
N GLU A 226 -19.23 0.36 -22.77
CA GLU A 226 -20.30 -0.65 -22.85
C GLU A 226 -20.40 -1.51 -21.56
N ILE A 227 -19.27 -1.85 -20.93
CA ILE A 227 -19.27 -2.57 -19.65
C ILE A 227 -19.92 -1.73 -18.53
N PHE A 228 -19.73 -0.41 -18.55
CA PHE A 228 -20.33 0.51 -17.58
C PHE A 228 -21.82 0.69 -17.85
N GLU A 229 -22.25 0.64 -19.10
CA GLU A 229 -23.68 0.63 -19.44
C GLU A 229 -24.41 -0.58 -18.86
N VAL A 230 -23.77 -1.76 -18.93
CA VAL A 230 -24.30 -2.98 -18.31
C VAL A 230 -24.35 -2.87 -16.79
N ALA A 231 -23.35 -2.23 -16.16
CA ALA A 231 -23.26 -2.14 -14.71
C ALA A 231 -24.16 -1.04 -14.10
N TYR A 232 -24.30 0.10 -14.78
CA TYR A 232 -24.91 1.32 -14.22
C TYR A 232 -26.08 1.87 -15.05
N GLY A 233 -26.44 1.22 -16.16
CA GLY A 233 -27.45 1.72 -17.09
C GLY A 233 -26.89 2.73 -18.09
N LYS A 234 -27.77 3.40 -18.85
CA LYS A 234 -27.36 4.38 -19.86
C LYS A 234 -26.54 5.52 -19.24
N PRO A 235 -25.55 6.08 -19.96
CA PRO A 235 -24.80 7.23 -19.46
C PRO A 235 -25.76 8.40 -19.21
N LEU A 236 -25.53 9.12 -18.11
CA LEU A 236 -26.25 10.35 -17.78
C LEU A 236 -26.11 11.39 -18.89
N LYS A 237 -24.91 11.45 -19.49
CA LYS A 237 -24.58 12.27 -20.65
C LYS A 237 -23.31 11.76 -21.31
N THR A 238 -23.14 12.15 -22.56
CA THR A 238 -21.89 12.04 -23.31
C THR A 238 -21.49 13.42 -23.81
N PHE A 239 -20.20 13.70 -23.82
CA PHE A 239 -19.67 14.97 -24.35
C PHE A 239 -18.25 14.78 -24.88
N LYS A 240 -17.79 15.75 -25.65
CA LYS A 240 -16.45 15.79 -26.22
C LYS A 240 -15.60 16.80 -25.48
N VAL A 241 -14.36 16.43 -25.19
CA VAL A 241 -13.34 17.33 -24.69
C VAL A 241 -12.52 17.84 -25.87
N ASP A 242 -12.53 19.15 -26.10
CA ASP A 242 -11.65 19.82 -27.06
C ASP A 242 -10.25 19.97 -26.43
N LEU A 243 -9.31 19.15 -26.89
CA LEU A 243 -7.94 19.15 -26.37
C LEU A 243 -7.22 20.46 -26.63
N ASN A 244 -7.48 21.14 -27.76
CA ASN A 244 -6.81 22.40 -28.07
C ASN A 244 -7.25 23.49 -27.09
N ASN A 245 -8.55 23.56 -26.80
CA ASN A 245 -9.08 24.51 -25.82
C ASN A 245 -8.52 24.23 -24.42
N GLU A 246 -8.54 22.97 -23.97
CA GLU A 246 -8.03 22.59 -22.65
C GLU A 246 -6.51 22.80 -22.51
N LEU A 247 -5.73 22.55 -23.57
CA LEU A 247 -4.30 22.83 -23.58
C LEU A 247 -4.03 24.33 -23.43
N ARG A 248 -4.80 25.17 -24.14
CA ARG A 248 -4.74 26.63 -24.01
C ARG A 248 -5.08 27.08 -22.59
N GLU A 249 -6.12 26.51 -21.99
CA GLU A 249 -6.48 26.81 -20.59
C GLU A 249 -5.41 26.38 -19.58
N LEU A 250 -4.66 25.31 -19.88
CA LEU A 250 -3.54 24.83 -19.09
C LEU A 250 -2.25 25.64 -19.33
N GLY A 251 -2.26 26.63 -20.22
CA GLY A 251 -1.12 27.51 -20.51
C GLY A 251 -0.12 26.91 -21.51
N TYR A 252 -0.44 25.79 -22.13
CA TYR A 252 0.24 25.38 -23.36
C TYR A 252 -0.25 26.34 -24.45
N GLY A 253 0.65 27.02 -25.17
CA GLY A 253 0.28 28.02 -26.19
C GLY A 253 -0.61 27.47 -27.31
N ASP A 254 -0.79 28.23 -28.39
CA ASP A 254 -1.57 27.75 -29.55
C ASP A 254 -0.85 26.57 -30.25
N ILE A 255 -1.03 25.37 -29.71
CA ILE A 255 -0.58 24.11 -30.29
C ILE A 255 -1.69 23.65 -31.24
N ASN A 256 -1.49 23.82 -32.55
CA ASN A 256 -2.37 23.20 -33.55
C ASN A 256 -2.07 21.69 -33.64
N LEU A 257 -2.83 20.89 -32.88
CA LEU A 257 -2.74 19.42 -32.94
C LEU A 257 -3.15 18.85 -34.31
N SER A 258 -4.05 19.55 -35.02
CA SER A 258 -4.62 19.12 -36.30
C SER A 258 -3.62 19.12 -37.46
N GLU A 259 -2.63 20.01 -37.44
CA GLU A 259 -1.70 20.19 -38.58
C GLU A 259 -0.47 19.28 -38.51
N SER A 260 -0.18 18.70 -37.34
CA SER A 260 1.14 18.13 -37.05
C SER A 260 1.19 16.60 -36.94
N SER A 261 0.05 15.88 -36.86
CA SER A 261 0.15 14.47 -36.42
C SER A 261 -1.01 13.51 -36.71
N GLY A 262 -2.11 13.93 -37.35
CA GLY A 262 -3.29 13.06 -37.53
C GLY A 262 -3.92 12.61 -36.20
N ILE A 263 -3.56 13.29 -35.10
CA ILE A 263 -4.09 13.00 -33.77
C ILE A 263 -5.48 13.62 -33.65
N ASN A 264 -6.45 12.82 -33.21
CA ASN A 264 -7.78 13.30 -32.89
C ASN A 264 -7.67 14.37 -31.78
N SER A 265 -8.14 15.59 -32.07
CA SER A 265 -8.17 16.71 -31.13
C SER A 265 -9.29 16.61 -30.11
N GLU A 266 -10.09 15.53 -30.16
CA GLU A 266 -11.24 15.33 -29.28
C GLU A 266 -11.13 14.02 -28.49
N ILE A 267 -11.52 14.06 -27.21
CA ILE A 267 -11.75 12.87 -26.38
C ILE A 267 -13.25 12.75 -26.12
N ASN A 268 -13.84 11.60 -26.46
CA ASN A 268 -15.23 11.32 -26.11
C ASN A 268 -15.30 10.81 -24.66
N LEU A 269 -16.17 11.41 -23.85
CA LEU A 269 -16.42 11.00 -22.46
C LEU A 269 -17.88 10.60 -22.27
N ALA A 270 -18.10 9.51 -21.54
CA ALA A 270 -19.41 9.14 -21.00
C ALA A 270 -19.41 9.26 -19.48
N VAL A 271 -20.54 9.73 -18.93
CA VAL A 271 -20.72 9.95 -17.49
C VAL A 271 -21.75 8.98 -16.93
N PHE A 272 -21.37 8.24 -15.91
CA PHE A 272 -22.24 7.31 -15.20
C PHE A 272 -22.38 7.71 -13.73
N GLN A 273 -23.50 7.35 -13.13
CA GLN A 273 -23.72 7.50 -11.69
C GLN A 273 -23.51 6.14 -11.04
N LYS A 274 -22.51 6.04 -10.16
CA LYS A 274 -22.33 4.85 -9.33
C LYS A 274 -23.02 5.09 -7.99
N PRO A 275 -24.14 4.39 -7.71
CA PRO A 275 -24.79 4.49 -6.41
C PRO A 275 -23.85 3.95 -5.32
N GLY A 276 -23.98 4.50 -4.12
CA GLY A 276 -23.29 3.95 -2.95
C GLY A 276 -23.69 2.48 -2.73
N SER A 277 -22.71 1.59 -2.64
CA SER A 277 -22.93 0.14 -2.46
C SER A 277 -23.51 -0.27 -1.09
N VAL A 278 -23.45 0.61 -0.09
CA VAL A 278 -23.92 0.38 1.30
C VAL A 278 -24.47 1.69 1.89
N SER A 279 -25.38 1.62 2.86
CA SER A 279 -25.83 2.79 3.64
C SER A 279 -24.63 3.57 4.18
N GLY A 280 -24.42 4.79 3.68
CA GLY A 280 -23.29 5.66 4.06
C GLY A 280 -22.11 5.66 3.09
N SER A 281 -22.10 4.82 2.05
CA SER A 281 -21.13 4.96 0.96
C SER A 281 -21.51 6.10 0.03
N GLU A 282 -20.52 6.92 -0.31
CA GLU A 282 -20.69 8.13 -1.10
C GLU A 282 -21.02 7.81 -2.56
N GLU A 283 -21.99 8.52 -3.11
CA GLU A 283 -22.34 8.46 -4.53
C GLU A 283 -21.25 9.11 -5.39
N ASN A 284 -20.90 8.47 -6.52
CA ASN A 284 -19.80 8.94 -7.37
C ASN A 284 -20.24 9.10 -8.83
N LEU A 285 -19.71 10.14 -9.49
CA LEU A 285 -19.71 10.26 -10.94
C LEU A 285 -18.50 9.50 -11.49
N LEU A 286 -18.75 8.65 -12.49
CA LEU A 286 -17.73 7.93 -13.25
C LEU A 286 -17.64 8.54 -14.64
N TYR A 287 -16.49 9.07 -14.99
CA TYR A 287 -16.17 9.52 -16.34
C TYR A 287 -15.30 8.46 -17.01
N VAL A 288 -15.66 8.03 -18.20
CA VAL A 288 -14.95 7.00 -18.96
C VAL A 288 -14.63 7.54 -20.35
N SER A 289 -13.36 7.48 -20.76
CA SER A 289 -13.00 7.82 -22.13
C SER A 289 -13.33 6.71 -23.11
N ASP A 290 -13.60 7.11 -24.36
CA ASP A 290 -13.59 6.21 -25.50
C ASP A 290 -12.77 6.80 -26.66
N GLY A 291 -11.94 5.95 -27.25
CA GLY A 291 -11.16 6.24 -28.44
C GLY A 291 -9.77 6.80 -28.14
N VAL A 292 -9.42 7.03 -26.87
CA VAL A 292 -8.08 7.50 -26.48
C VAL A 292 -7.02 6.48 -26.87
N ARG A 293 -7.36 5.19 -26.75
CA ARG A 293 -6.51 4.08 -27.19
C ARG A 293 -6.07 4.19 -28.66
N LEU A 294 -6.89 4.80 -29.52
CA LEU A 294 -6.61 4.92 -30.96
C LEU A 294 -5.39 5.80 -31.24
N ALA A 295 -5.08 6.75 -30.35
CA ALA A 295 -3.87 7.54 -30.45
C ALA A 295 -2.58 6.72 -30.26
N ALA A 296 -2.68 5.48 -29.76
CA ALA A 296 -1.55 4.55 -29.68
C ALA A 296 -1.31 3.76 -30.97
N PHE A 297 -2.30 3.69 -31.85
CA PHE A 297 -2.22 2.99 -33.12
C PHE A 297 -1.66 3.95 -34.18
N ASN A 298 -0.34 4.17 -34.16
CA ASN A 298 0.32 4.76 -35.32
C ASN A 298 0.10 3.84 -36.52
N HIS A 299 -0.35 4.38 -37.66
CA HIS A 299 -0.67 3.62 -38.88
C HIS A 299 0.45 2.69 -39.40
N SER A 300 1.69 2.88 -38.94
CA SER A 300 2.86 2.07 -39.32
C SER A 300 3.19 0.91 -38.38
N GLN A 301 2.61 0.85 -37.17
CA GLN A 301 2.90 -0.20 -36.19
C GLN A 301 1.61 -0.83 -35.69
N ARG A 302 1.50 -2.15 -35.83
CA ARG A 302 0.45 -2.99 -35.22
C ARG A 302 0.61 -3.03 -33.69
N VAL A 303 0.62 -1.87 -33.03
CA VAL A 303 0.39 -1.83 -31.59
C VAL A 303 -1.01 -2.38 -31.40
N THR A 304 -1.17 -3.44 -30.61
CA THR A 304 -2.47 -4.09 -30.41
C THR A 304 -3.10 -3.74 -29.07
N ALA A 305 -2.41 -2.97 -28.23
CA ALA A 305 -2.81 -2.66 -26.86
C ALA A 305 -2.75 -1.16 -26.56
N GLY A 306 -3.84 -0.59 -26.02
CA GLY A 306 -3.91 0.82 -25.62
C GLY A 306 -4.45 1.02 -24.19
N ASN A 307 -4.69 2.28 -23.82
CA ASN A 307 -5.31 2.64 -22.54
C ASN A 307 -6.60 3.42 -22.76
N GLU A 308 -7.56 3.17 -21.88
CA GLU A 308 -8.70 4.04 -21.65
C GLU A 308 -8.69 4.51 -20.20
N PHE A 309 -9.16 5.72 -19.97
CA PHE A 309 -9.07 6.37 -18.68
C PHE A 309 -10.43 6.39 -17.99
N VAL A 310 -10.40 6.21 -16.67
CA VAL A 310 -11.57 6.27 -15.80
C VAL A 310 -11.30 7.25 -14.67
N LEU A 311 -12.20 8.21 -14.46
CA LEU A 311 -12.14 9.15 -13.35
C LEU A 311 -13.38 8.97 -12.47
N GLN A 312 -13.17 8.87 -11.16
CA GLN A 312 -14.26 8.87 -10.17
C GLN A 312 -14.24 10.17 -9.36
N LEU A 313 -15.39 10.83 -9.27
CA LEU A 313 -15.59 12.06 -8.50
C LEU A 313 -16.74 11.90 -7.49
N PRO A 314 -16.54 12.23 -6.20
CA PRO A 314 -17.59 12.17 -5.19
C PRO A 314 -18.63 13.28 -5.37
N VAL A 315 -19.91 12.91 -5.48
CA VAL A 315 -21.00 13.86 -5.71
C VAL A 315 -21.17 14.82 -4.53
N THR A 316 -20.97 14.35 -3.29
CA THR A 316 -21.18 15.20 -2.11
C THR A 316 -20.09 16.26 -1.97
N GLU A 317 -18.85 15.94 -2.32
CA GLU A 317 -17.76 16.94 -2.38
C GLU A 317 -17.97 17.93 -3.52
N LEU A 318 -18.39 17.49 -4.71
CA LEU A 318 -18.64 18.38 -5.85
C LEU A 318 -19.71 19.43 -5.53
N LYS A 319 -20.77 19.06 -4.81
CA LYS A 319 -21.84 19.99 -4.37
C LYS A 319 -21.32 21.07 -3.42
N GLN A 320 -20.18 20.86 -2.74
CA GLN A 320 -19.56 21.85 -1.86
C GLN A 320 -18.71 22.88 -2.61
N ILE A 321 -18.54 22.71 -3.93
CA ILE A 321 -17.75 23.60 -4.79
C ILE A 321 -18.67 24.24 -5.84
N PRO A 322 -19.54 25.18 -5.45
CA PRO A 322 -20.62 25.69 -6.32
C PRO A 322 -20.15 26.35 -7.62
N ALA A 323 -18.88 26.77 -7.70
CA ALA A 323 -18.30 27.38 -8.89
C ALA A 323 -17.62 26.38 -9.85
N VAL A 324 -17.54 25.09 -9.51
CA VAL A 324 -16.81 24.10 -10.32
C VAL A 324 -17.78 23.22 -11.08
N ASN A 325 -17.76 23.34 -12.40
CA ASN A 325 -18.37 22.37 -13.28
C ASN A 325 -17.55 21.06 -13.23
N PRO A 326 -18.13 19.93 -12.80
CA PRO A 326 -17.41 18.65 -12.72
C PRO A 326 -16.92 18.16 -14.09
N ASP A 327 -17.58 18.57 -15.18
CA ASP A 327 -17.16 18.20 -16.54
C ASP A 327 -15.88 18.91 -16.94
N THR A 328 -15.70 20.18 -16.54
CA THR A 328 -14.47 20.93 -16.77
C THR A 328 -13.32 20.33 -15.97
N LEU A 329 -13.58 19.92 -14.72
CA LEU A 329 -12.59 19.19 -13.92
C LEU A 329 -12.18 17.87 -14.62
N ALA A 330 -13.16 17.10 -15.10
CA ALA A 330 -12.88 15.88 -15.85
C ALA A 330 -12.08 16.19 -17.12
N ALA A 331 -12.52 17.12 -17.96
CA ALA A 331 -11.85 17.54 -19.19
C ALA A 331 -10.36 17.81 -18.97
N ARG A 332 -10.02 18.64 -17.97
CA ARG A 332 -8.62 18.92 -17.59
C ARG A 332 -7.84 17.67 -17.22
N MET A 333 -8.40 16.79 -16.39
CA MET A 333 -7.73 15.56 -15.98
C MET A 333 -7.49 14.61 -17.16
N PHE A 334 -8.45 14.47 -18.07
CA PHE A 334 -8.29 13.65 -19.28
C PHE A 334 -7.29 14.28 -20.25
N THR A 335 -7.26 15.61 -20.40
CA THR A 335 -6.24 16.32 -21.19
C THR A 335 -4.84 16.06 -20.64
N MET A 336 -4.65 16.16 -19.32
CA MET A 336 -3.37 15.84 -18.68
C MET A 336 -2.95 14.37 -18.87
N ALA A 337 -3.89 13.44 -18.79
CA ALA A 337 -3.64 12.02 -19.06
C ALA A 337 -3.27 11.76 -20.54
N TRP A 338 -3.88 12.51 -21.46
CA TRP A 338 -3.54 12.49 -22.87
C TRP A 338 -2.12 13.05 -23.12
N ILE A 339 -1.72 14.13 -22.44
CA ILE A 339 -0.35 14.65 -22.52
C ILE A 339 0.65 13.56 -22.08
N LEU A 340 0.39 12.90 -20.94
CA LEU A 340 1.22 11.77 -20.48
C LEU A 340 1.35 10.67 -21.52
N MET A 341 0.23 10.32 -22.16
CA MET A 341 0.20 9.32 -23.23
C MET A 341 1.04 9.78 -24.44
N GLN A 342 0.92 11.04 -24.84
CA GLN A 342 1.67 11.58 -25.98
C GLN A 342 3.17 11.68 -25.71
N SER A 343 3.57 11.94 -24.46
CA SER A 343 4.98 11.92 -24.04
C SER A 343 5.59 10.52 -24.00
N SER A 344 4.76 9.46 -24.02
CA SER A 344 5.22 8.08 -24.05
C SER A 344 5.54 7.62 -25.48
N ARG A 345 6.68 6.95 -25.67
CA ARG A 345 7.07 6.37 -26.98
C ARG A 345 6.09 5.31 -27.46
N SER A 346 5.57 4.50 -26.54
CA SER A 346 4.59 3.45 -26.84
C SER A 346 3.17 3.97 -26.90
N LYS A 347 2.95 5.28 -26.65
CA LYS A 347 1.63 5.90 -26.54
C LYS A 347 0.69 5.15 -25.58
N THR A 348 1.28 4.47 -24.61
CA THR A 348 0.61 3.85 -23.47
C THR A 348 1.18 4.47 -22.21
N VAL A 349 0.31 4.65 -21.22
CA VAL A 349 0.66 5.26 -19.93
C VAL A 349 0.94 4.16 -18.93
N ALA A 350 2.14 4.20 -18.36
CA ALA A 350 2.53 3.27 -17.31
C ALA A 350 1.77 3.57 -16.01
N ILE A 351 1.46 2.51 -15.26
CA ILE A 351 0.93 2.63 -13.91
C ILE A 351 1.96 3.35 -13.03
N GLY A 352 1.49 4.35 -12.29
CA GLY A 352 2.33 5.20 -11.47
C GLY A 352 2.92 6.42 -12.19
N ALA A 353 2.63 6.60 -13.49
CA ALA A 353 2.92 7.86 -14.18
C ALA A 353 2.07 8.99 -13.61
N GLY A 354 2.60 10.22 -13.65
CA GLY A 354 1.85 11.39 -13.26
C GLY A 354 2.37 12.67 -13.91
N LEU A 355 1.48 13.64 -14.06
CA LEU A 355 1.73 14.95 -14.64
C LEU A 355 1.20 16.03 -13.72
N SER A 356 2.04 17.01 -13.40
CA SER A 356 1.65 18.20 -12.63
C SER A 356 1.25 19.31 -13.59
N SER A 357 0.12 19.97 -13.30
CA SER A 357 -0.28 21.23 -13.94
C SER A 357 0.35 22.46 -13.26
N GLU A 358 1.10 22.25 -12.16
CA GLU A 358 1.69 23.26 -11.26
C GLU A 358 0.67 24.12 -10.52
N THR A 359 -0.44 24.44 -11.18
CA THR A 359 -1.64 25.11 -10.67
C THR A 359 -2.69 24.07 -10.25
N PRO A 360 -3.56 24.39 -9.27
CA PRO A 360 -4.65 23.50 -8.90
C PRO A 360 -5.56 23.17 -10.10
N ILE A 361 -5.81 21.88 -10.33
CA ILE A 361 -6.70 21.40 -11.41
C ILE A 361 -8.12 21.94 -11.20
N VAL A 362 -8.51 22.09 -9.93
CA VAL A 362 -9.77 22.68 -9.50
C VAL A 362 -9.51 24.17 -9.20
N PRO A 363 -10.01 25.12 -10.01
CA PRO A 363 -9.72 26.55 -9.87
C PRO A 363 -10.31 27.24 -8.62
N SER A 364 -10.66 26.47 -7.57
CA SER A 364 -11.04 26.99 -6.26
C SER A 364 -9.79 27.20 -5.38
N CYS A 365 -9.74 28.31 -4.64
CA CYS A 365 -8.61 28.73 -3.82
C CYS A 365 -8.27 27.81 -2.62
N LYS A 366 -8.96 26.68 -2.44
CA LYS A 366 -8.69 25.71 -1.37
C LYS A 366 -8.19 24.35 -1.86
N SER A 367 -8.38 24.00 -3.14
CA SER A 367 -7.89 22.72 -3.64
C SER A 367 -6.37 22.74 -3.75
N LYS A 368 -5.74 21.65 -3.31
CA LYS A 368 -4.30 21.43 -3.45
C LYS A 368 -3.96 20.38 -4.50
N ILE A 369 -4.98 19.86 -5.18
CA ILE A 369 -4.84 18.84 -6.21
C ILE A 369 -4.36 19.52 -7.48
N ASN A 370 -3.13 19.23 -7.89
CA ASN A 370 -2.49 19.84 -9.04
C ASN A 370 -1.76 18.82 -9.93
N THR A 371 -1.91 17.53 -9.65
CA THR A 371 -1.22 16.47 -10.37
C THR A 371 -2.21 15.35 -10.67
N VAL A 372 -2.21 14.86 -11.91
CA VAL A 372 -2.87 13.61 -12.29
C VAL A 372 -1.90 12.47 -12.08
N PHE A 373 -2.34 11.41 -11.41
CA PHE A 373 -1.60 10.19 -11.18
C PHE A 373 -2.40 8.99 -11.67
N VAL A 374 -1.72 8.07 -12.35
CA VAL A 374 -2.35 6.97 -13.07
C VAL A 374 -2.19 5.67 -12.28
N ASN A 375 -3.29 4.94 -12.09
CA ASN A 375 -3.29 3.65 -11.41
C ASN A 375 -4.10 2.60 -12.19
N ASP A 376 -3.99 1.33 -11.81
CA ASP A 376 -4.89 0.29 -12.31
C ASP A 376 -6.32 0.56 -11.84
N PHE A 377 -7.29 0.48 -12.76
CA PHE A 377 -8.69 0.55 -12.38
C PHE A 377 -9.15 -0.79 -11.78
N TYR A 378 -9.37 -0.81 -10.47
CA TYR A 378 -9.51 -2.08 -9.72
C TYR A 378 -10.70 -2.96 -10.14
N LEU A 379 -11.77 -2.36 -10.68
CA LEU A 379 -12.95 -3.10 -11.10
C LEU A 379 -12.72 -3.87 -12.40
N LEU A 380 -11.85 -3.38 -13.28
CA LEU A 380 -11.57 -3.96 -14.59
C LEU A 380 -10.04 -4.04 -14.82
N PRO A 381 -9.31 -4.84 -14.01
CA PRO A 381 -7.85 -4.91 -14.08
C PRO A 381 -7.35 -5.73 -15.29
N ALA A 382 -8.23 -6.50 -15.94
CA ALA A 382 -7.90 -7.31 -17.10
C ALA A 382 -7.96 -6.50 -18.40
N GLU A 383 -7.24 -6.96 -19.42
CA GLU A 383 -7.34 -6.42 -20.77
C GLU A 383 -8.74 -6.66 -21.34
N GLN A 384 -9.27 -5.65 -22.01
CA GLN A 384 -10.50 -5.70 -22.77
C GLN A 384 -10.20 -5.83 -24.25
N LEU A 385 -11.17 -6.34 -25.01
CA LEU A 385 -11.08 -6.50 -26.45
C LEU A 385 -12.08 -5.55 -27.12
N SER A 386 -11.66 -4.92 -28.22
CA SER A 386 -12.50 -4.11 -29.11
C SER A 386 -12.16 -4.42 -30.56
N ASP A 387 -12.96 -3.94 -31.50
CA ASP A 387 -12.72 -4.12 -32.94
C ASP A 387 -11.37 -3.55 -33.41
N THR A 388 -10.83 -2.57 -32.67
CA THR A 388 -9.55 -1.92 -32.98
C THR A 388 -8.36 -2.54 -32.27
N GLY A 389 -8.56 -3.51 -31.37
CA GLY A 389 -7.51 -4.14 -30.57
C GLY A 389 -7.86 -4.26 -29.08
N THR A 390 -6.86 -4.59 -28.26
CA THR A 390 -7.01 -4.69 -26.81
C THR A 390 -6.71 -3.36 -26.11
N PHE A 391 -7.22 -3.21 -24.89
CA PHE A 391 -6.91 -2.05 -24.04
C PHE A 391 -7.10 -2.35 -22.56
N LYS A 392 -6.55 -1.49 -21.69
CA LYS A 392 -6.75 -1.52 -20.24
C LYS A 392 -7.39 -0.24 -19.73
N TYR A 393 -8.22 -0.35 -18.71
CA TYR A 393 -8.70 0.82 -17.96
C TYR A 393 -7.68 1.24 -16.92
N LEU A 394 -7.33 2.52 -16.95
CA LEU A 394 -6.47 3.16 -15.96
C LEU A 394 -7.29 4.21 -15.20
N ALA A 395 -7.19 4.17 -13.87
CA ALA A 395 -7.80 5.16 -13.00
C ALA A 395 -6.97 6.45 -13.01
N LEU A 396 -7.65 7.58 -13.24
CA LEU A 396 -7.09 8.92 -13.07
C LEU A 396 -7.38 9.41 -11.65
N ILE A 397 -6.30 9.70 -10.93
CA ILE A 397 -6.36 10.12 -9.52
C ILE A 397 -5.72 11.50 -9.41
N GLY A 398 -6.49 12.47 -8.92
CA GLY A 398 -5.97 13.76 -8.53
C GLY A 398 -5.16 13.62 -7.24
N ILE A 399 -3.89 14.00 -7.32
CA ILE A 399 -2.97 14.07 -6.19
C ILE A 399 -2.41 15.48 -6.00
N THR A 400 -1.91 15.73 -4.79
CA THR A 400 -1.22 16.98 -4.45
C THR A 400 0.25 16.92 -4.85
N ALA A 401 0.91 18.07 -4.98
CA ALA A 401 2.36 18.14 -5.22
C ALA A 401 3.18 17.37 -4.15
N ASP A 402 2.76 17.42 -2.89
CA ASP A 402 3.42 16.69 -1.78
C ASP A 402 3.39 15.18 -1.99
N GLU A 403 2.31 14.67 -2.58
CA GLU A 403 2.14 13.24 -2.88
C GLU A 403 2.93 12.85 -4.13
N ALA A 404 2.93 13.71 -5.16
CA ALA A 404 3.73 13.51 -6.36
C ALA A 404 5.23 13.37 -6.03
N ARG A 405 5.71 14.12 -5.03
CA ARG A 405 7.08 13.98 -4.50
C ARG A 405 7.38 12.59 -3.93
N ILE A 406 6.40 11.89 -3.34
CA ILE A 406 6.61 10.51 -2.87
C ILE A 406 6.87 9.59 -4.07
N ALA A 407 6.10 9.75 -5.14
CA ALA A 407 6.26 8.93 -6.34
C ALA A 407 7.62 9.17 -7.02
N SER A 408 8.09 10.43 -7.08
CA SER A 408 9.35 10.79 -7.75
C SER A 408 10.59 10.52 -6.90
N GLN A 409 10.56 10.78 -5.58
CA GLN A 409 11.73 10.62 -4.71
C GLN A 409 11.94 9.18 -4.21
N TYR A 410 10.86 8.41 -4.06
CA TYR A 410 10.94 7.03 -3.58
C TYR A 410 10.57 6.05 -4.68
N SER A 411 9.27 5.88 -4.90
CA SER A 411 8.74 5.11 -6.03
C SER A 411 7.23 5.31 -6.13
N PRO A 412 6.66 5.19 -7.35
CA PRO A 412 5.21 5.18 -7.52
C PRO A 412 4.52 4.05 -6.74
N ARG A 413 5.23 2.93 -6.49
CA ARG A 413 4.71 1.81 -5.68
C ARG A 413 4.39 2.23 -4.25
N HIS A 414 5.22 3.06 -3.61
CA HIS A 414 4.93 3.52 -2.24
C HIS A 414 3.71 4.44 -2.20
N LEU A 415 3.60 5.39 -3.14
CA LEU A 415 2.42 6.25 -3.19
C LEU A 415 1.13 5.45 -3.43
N ARG A 416 1.15 4.48 -4.34
CA ARG A 416 0.01 3.59 -4.59
C ARG A 416 -0.42 2.83 -3.34
N ALA A 417 0.52 2.25 -2.60
CA ALA A 417 0.23 1.52 -1.36
C ALA A 417 -0.44 2.43 -0.33
N ILE A 418 0.07 3.66 -0.17
CA ILE A 418 -0.47 4.65 0.75
C ILE A 418 -1.87 5.11 0.33
N LEU A 419 -2.08 5.43 -0.94
CA LEU A 419 -3.38 5.83 -1.47
C LEU A 419 -4.41 4.71 -1.27
N LYS A 420 -4.02 3.46 -1.52
CA LYS A 420 -4.89 2.30 -1.36
C LYS A 420 -5.30 2.09 0.09
N HIS A 421 -4.35 2.20 1.04
CA HIS A 421 -4.65 2.13 2.47
C HIS A 421 -5.63 3.22 2.91
N ARG A 422 -5.60 4.40 2.26
CA ARG A 422 -6.53 5.50 2.51
C ARG A 422 -7.83 5.43 1.70
N GLY A 423 -8.00 4.43 0.82
CA GLY A 423 -9.16 4.35 -0.09
C GLY A 423 -9.21 5.49 -1.11
N LEU A 424 -8.06 6.02 -1.52
CA LEU A 424 -7.90 7.13 -2.46
C LEU A 424 -7.25 6.71 -3.79
N ASP A 425 -6.98 5.42 -3.97
CA ASP A 425 -6.28 4.90 -5.16
C ASP A 425 -7.18 4.75 -6.39
N GLN A 426 -8.44 5.17 -6.31
CA GLN A 426 -9.44 5.01 -7.37
C GLN A 426 -10.36 6.23 -7.54
N ILE A 427 -10.26 7.22 -6.65
CA ILE A 427 -11.17 8.35 -6.56
C ILE A 427 -10.40 9.66 -6.38
N THR A 428 -10.84 10.69 -7.11
CA THR A 428 -10.33 12.05 -6.95
C THR A 428 -11.28 12.83 -6.07
N ARG A 429 -10.86 13.11 -4.83
CA ARG A 429 -11.57 13.99 -3.89
C ARG A 429 -11.06 15.44 -4.04
N PRO A 430 -11.79 16.35 -4.69
CA PRO A 430 -11.27 17.67 -5.06
C PRO A 430 -10.89 18.55 -3.86
N LEU A 431 -11.53 18.34 -2.71
CA LEU A 431 -11.33 19.16 -1.50
C LEU A 431 -10.34 18.56 -0.50
N ARG A 432 -9.81 17.36 -0.77
CA ARG A 432 -8.94 16.70 0.20
C ARG A 432 -7.62 17.44 0.36
N SER A 433 -7.09 17.38 1.58
CA SER A 433 -5.69 17.70 1.82
C SER A 433 -4.77 16.57 1.40
N SER A 434 -3.49 16.90 1.21
CA SER A 434 -2.42 15.91 1.09
C SER A 434 -2.44 14.91 2.25
N ILE A 435 -2.31 13.63 1.94
CA ILE A 435 -2.10 12.53 2.92
C ILE A 435 -0.73 12.61 3.60
N VAL A 436 0.12 13.53 3.14
CA VAL A 436 1.51 13.71 3.58
C VAL A 436 1.61 14.84 4.62
N LYS A 437 0.57 15.63 4.87
CA LYS A 437 0.63 16.73 5.86
C LYS A 437 1.04 16.17 7.23
N LYS A 438 2.25 16.51 7.69
CA LYS A 438 2.89 16.07 8.94
C LYS A 438 3.41 14.62 8.95
N SER A 439 3.65 14.02 7.79
CA SER A 439 4.21 12.66 7.66
C SER A 439 5.75 12.66 7.60
N VAL A 440 6.34 11.48 7.77
CA VAL A 440 7.80 11.27 7.63
C VAL A 440 8.30 11.71 6.25
N PHE A 441 7.50 11.44 5.23
CA PHE A 441 7.90 11.62 3.84
C PHE A 441 8.24 13.09 3.52
N THR A 442 7.70 14.04 4.28
CA THR A 442 8.04 15.48 4.17
C THR A 442 9.48 15.80 4.60
N LYS A 443 10.03 15.11 5.61
CA LYS A 443 11.37 15.42 6.15
C LYS A 443 12.51 14.83 5.34
N VAL A 444 12.33 13.63 4.80
CA VAL A 444 13.34 13.06 3.89
C VAL A 444 13.45 13.96 2.66
N ALA A 445 12.32 14.48 2.15
CA ALA A 445 12.32 15.43 1.05
C ALA A 445 13.12 16.72 1.33
N SER A 446 13.09 17.24 2.57
CA SER A 446 13.84 18.44 2.95
C SER A 446 15.33 18.16 3.20
N VAL A 447 15.69 17.02 3.79
CA VAL A 447 17.10 16.63 4.02
C VAL A 447 17.87 16.48 2.71
N TYR A 448 17.22 16.03 1.64
CA TYR A 448 17.86 15.94 0.32
C TYR A 448 17.99 17.30 -0.39
N GLN A 449 17.08 18.25 -0.13
CA GLN A 449 17.18 19.61 -0.68
C GLN A 449 18.35 20.38 -0.04
N ASP A 450 18.61 20.19 1.25
CA ASP A 450 19.73 20.83 1.96
C ASP A 450 21.10 20.22 1.58
N SER A 451 21.14 19.01 1.01
CA SER A 451 22.38 18.34 0.58
C SER A 451 22.77 18.59 -0.89
N LEU A 452 21.91 19.28 -1.65
CA LEU A 452 22.12 19.61 -3.07
C LEU A 452 22.22 21.13 -3.30
N GLY A 453 22.31 21.92 -2.23
CA GLY A 453 22.49 23.38 -2.23
C GLY A 453 23.92 23.80 -1.97
#